data_AF-A0A8H6GL71-F1
#
_entry.id   AF-A0A8H6GL71-F1
#
_cell.length_a   1.000
_cell.length_b   1.000
_cell.length_c   1.000
_cell.angle_alpha   90.00
_cell.angle_beta   90.00
_cell.angle_gamma   90.00
#
_symmetry.space_group_name_H-M   'P 1'
#
loop_
_entity.id
_entity.type
_entity.pdbx_description
1 polymer ?
#
loop_
_entity_poly.entity_id
_entity_poly.type
_entity_poly.pdbx_seq_one_letter_code
_entity_poly.pdbx_strand_id
1 'polypeptide(L)'
;MSGSHAIPGTSIGRPMQREDFSHETATVSLAGESYFFSGPARSYGTDCSELEDYGEISDLYTEHDVERPSFLYLGPNKTFYTRVDDGTEKWELPHEIVRQALQVTSDAVRSAVDSLWLGVGDAWVAQYRDSRFRFDLKGQYANLEPILRQKQDQEVSINALALNVADGKSYVCVFNDGDVVYKAGSARFDGKELEAWCEQNFRFTQRLRFE
;
A
#
# COMPACT_ATOMS: atom_id res chain seq x y z
N MET A 1 34.16 33.78 11.83
CA MET A 1 34.51 32.49 11.21
C MET A 1 33.40 31.52 11.59
N SER A 2 32.39 31.41 10.73
CA SER A 2 31.24 30.51 10.93
C SER A 2 31.50 29.25 10.13
N GLY A 3 31.62 28.11 10.81
CA GLY A 3 31.67 26.79 10.18
C GLY A 3 30.24 26.27 10.02
N SER A 4 29.77 26.17 8.78
CA SER A 4 28.53 25.49 8.42
C SER A 4 28.77 23.98 8.42
N HIS A 5 28.13 23.25 9.33
CA HIS A 5 27.98 21.81 9.20
C HIS A 5 26.90 21.52 8.15
N ALA A 6 27.32 21.02 6.99
CA ALA A 6 26.42 20.46 5.99
C ALA A 6 26.01 19.04 6.44
N ILE A 7 24.70 18.79 6.49
CA ILE A 7 24.12 17.47 6.65
C ILE A 7 24.32 16.73 5.32
N PRO A 8 24.87 15.50 5.30
CA PRO A 8 25.07 14.76 4.06
C PRO A 8 23.71 14.43 3.44
N GLY A 9 23.50 14.87 2.19
CA GLY A 9 22.35 14.48 1.40
C GLY A 9 22.32 12.97 1.21
N THR A 10 21.17 12.37 1.48
CA THR A 10 20.82 11.00 1.10
C THR A 10 20.71 10.94 -0.42
N SER A 11 21.83 10.72 -1.09
CA SER A 11 21.82 10.20 -2.45
C SER A 11 21.35 8.75 -2.38
N ILE A 12 20.15 8.45 -2.88
CA ILE A 12 19.71 7.08 -3.16
C ILE A 12 20.59 6.58 -4.32
N GLY A 13 21.75 6.04 -3.97
CA GLY A 13 22.65 5.38 -4.90
C GLY A 13 22.00 4.08 -5.39
N ARG A 14 22.23 3.73 -6.67
CA ARG A 14 21.91 2.39 -7.19
C ARG A 14 22.42 1.33 -6.21
N PRO A 15 21.59 0.36 -5.77
CA PRO A 15 22.00 -0.63 -4.80
C PRO A 15 23.14 -1.49 -5.38
N MET A 16 24.35 -1.33 -4.84
CA MET A 16 25.56 -2.09 -5.23
C MET A 16 25.85 -3.29 -4.32
N GLN A 17 24.96 -3.66 -3.40
CA GLN A 17 24.99 -4.93 -2.69
C GLN A 17 23.59 -5.56 -2.71
N ARG A 18 23.51 -6.88 -2.89
CA ARG A 18 22.28 -7.66 -2.71
C ARG A 18 21.86 -7.50 -1.25
N GLU A 19 20.99 -6.53 -0.98
CA GLU A 19 20.30 -6.42 0.30
C GLU A 19 19.36 -7.62 0.44
N ASP A 20 19.38 -8.26 1.61
CA ASP A 20 18.52 -9.40 1.93
C ASP A 20 17.19 -8.86 2.45
N PHE A 21 16.21 -8.79 1.55
CA PHE A 21 14.86 -8.31 1.84
C PHE A 21 13.91 -9.43 2.27
N SER A 22 14.41 -10.63 2.60
CA SER A 22 13.58 -11.83 2.83
C SER A 22 12.48 -11.70 3.91
N HIS A 23 12.58 -10.67 4.76
CA HIS A 23 11.63 -10.32 5.81
C HIS A 23 10.59 -9.26 5.40
N GLU A 24 10.74 -8.62 4.24
CA GLU A 24 9.82 -7.58 3.77
C GLU A 24 8.52 -8.21 3.26
N THR A 25 7.39 -7.61 3.61
CA THR A 25 6.11 -7.98 3.01
C THR A 25 6.06 -7.43 1.59
N ALA A 26 5.58 -8.24 0.65
CA ALA A 26 5.40 -7.80 -0.72
C ALA A 26 4.47 -6.58 -0.77
N THR A 27 5.00 -5.45 -1.20
CA THR A 27 4.31 -4.16 -1.16
C THR A 27 4.32 -3.53 -2.55
N VAL A 28 3.21 -2.86 -2.88
CA VAL A 28 3.06 -2.07 -4.11
C VAL A 28 2.63 -0.66 -3.73
N SER A 29 3.18 0.35 -4.38
CA SER A 29 2.86 1.77 -4.14
C SER A 29 2.85 2.54 -5.46
N LEU A 30 1.92 3.48 -5.58
CA LEU A 30 1.72 4.30 -6.78
C LEU A 30 1.49 5.76 -6.37
N ALA A 31 2.24 6.68 -6.95
CA ALA A 31 2.10 8.13 -6.73
C ALA A 31 2.44 8.86 -8.03
N GLY A 32 1.44 9.49 -8.65
CA GLY A 32 1.61 10.25 -9.88
C GLY A 32 2.18 9.40 -11.02
N GLU A 33 3.34 9.80 -11.54
CA GLU A 33 4.06 9.04 -12.57
C GLU A 33 5.04 7.99 -11.98
N SER A 34 5.08 7.87 -10.65
CA SER A 34 5.99 6.99 -9.91
C SER A 34 5.31 5.71 -9.42
N TYR A 35 6.07 4.62 -9.40
CA TYR A 35 5.66 3.35 -8.79
C TYR A 35 6.82 2.68 -8.09
N PHE A 36 6.47 1.84 -7.11
CA PHE A 36 7.39 0.98 -6.41
C PHE A 36 6.74 -0.37 -6.13
N PHE A 37 7.40 -1.44 -6.56
CA PHE A 37 7.10 -2.82 -6.20
C PHE A 37 8.25 -3.33 -5.34
N SER A 38 7.99 -3.83 -4.13
CA SER A 38 9.01 -4.41 -3.27
C SER A 38 8.59 -5.76 -2.71
N GLY A 39 9.55 -6.55 -2.28
CA GLY A 39 9.31 -7.81 -1.62
C GLY A 39 10.59 -8.63 -1.45
N PRO A 40 10.49 -9.82 -0.85
CA PRO A 40 11.62 -10.66 -0.44
C PRO A 40 12.71 -10.91 -1.48
N ALA A 41 12.32 -10.97 -2.76
CA ALA A 41 13.23 -11.33 -3.84
C ALA A 41 13.88 -10.11 -4.50
N ARG A 42 13.06 -9.09 -4.82
CA ARG A 42 13.48 -7.97 -5.66
C ARG A 42 12.48 -6.81 -5.61
N SER A 43 13.02 -5.60 -5.75
CA SER A 43 12.24 -4.38 -5.91
C SER A 43 12.40 -3.76 -7.32
N TYR A 44 11.35 -3.11 -7.79
CA TYR A 44 11.23 -2.41 -9.08
C TYR A 44 10.65 -1.02 -8.83
N GLY A 45 11.05 -0.01 -9.60
CA GLY A 45 10.45 1.31 -9.48
C GLY A 45 11.09 2.37 -10.37
N THR A 46 10.38 3.48 -10.51
CA THR A 46 10.86 4.70 -11.16
C THR A 46 11.26 5.74 -10.11
N ASP A 47 11.70 6.92 -10.55
CA ASP A 47 12.07 8.03 -9.65
C ASP A 47 11.00 8.25 -8.58
N CYS A 48 11.35 7.97 -7.32
CA CYS A 48 10.43 8.03 -6.19
C CYS A 48 10.43 9.42 -5.54
N SER A 49 10.94 10.46 -6.20
CA SER A 49 10.96 11.82 -5.64
C SER A 49 9.57 12.32 -5.21
N GLU A 50 8.49 11.91 -5.88
CA GLU A 50 7.11 12.22 -5.45
C GLU A 50 6.68 11.48 -4.18
N LEU A 51 7.37 10.38 -3.83
CA LEU A 51 7.24 9.68 -2.55
C LEU A 51 8.17 10.28 -1.48
N GLU A 52 9.25 10.97 -1.87
CA GLU A 52 10.16 11.67 -0.94
C GLU A 52 9.51 12.86 -0.24
N ASP A 53 8.46 13.46 -0.83
CA ASP A 53 7.61 14.48 -0.18
C ASP A 53 6.87 13.92 1.06
N TYR A 54 6.82 12.59 1.23
CA TYR A 54 6.39 11.94 2.47
C TYR A 54 7.53 11.75 3.49
N GLY A 55 8.70 12.35 3.30
CA GLY A 55 9.86 12.27 4.21
C GLY A 55 9.58 12.74 5.64
N GLU A 56 8.53 13.54 5.86
CA GLU A 56 8.01 13.92 7.18
C GLU A 56 7.30 12.76 7.92
N ILE A 57 7.17 11.56 7.34
CA ILE A 57 6.74 10.36 8.09
C ILE A 57 7.69 10.07 9.25
N SER A 58 8.96 10.47 9.14
CA SER A 58 9.91 10.39 10.25
C SER A 58 9.49 11.24 11.46
N ASP A 59 8.62 12.24 11.28
CA ASP A 59 8.04 13.03 12.38
C ASP A 59 6.80 12.36 13.01
N LEU A 60 6.20 11.35 12.35
CA LEU A 60 5.08 10.56 12.90
C LEU A 60 5.52 9.59 14.01
N TYR A 61 6.82 9.28 14.04
CA TYR A 61 7.47 8.47 15.05
C TYR A 61 8.45 9.37 15.79
N THR A 62 8.15 9.68 17.04
CA THR A 62 9.09 10.44 17.88
C THR A 62 10.40 9.66 18.04
N GLU A 63 11.50 10.32 18.41
CA GLU A 63 12.78 9.67 18.73
C GLU A 63 12.68 8.57 19.83
N HIS A 64 11.51 8.44 20.46
CA HIS A 64 11.17 7.44 21.46
C HIS A 64 10.22 6.34 20.96
N ASP A 65 9.65 6.45 19.76
CA ASP A 65 8.92 5.38 19.09
C ASP A 65 9.94 4.41 18.48
N VAL A 66 10.51 3.55 19.33
CA VAL A 66 11.53 2.55 18.96
C VAL A 66 10.97 1.43 18.06
N GLU A 67 9.64 1.32 17.95
CA GLU A 67 8.99 0.23 17.22
C GLU A 67 8.68 0.63 15.78
N ARG A 68 9.29 -0.10 14.85
CA ARG A 68 8.98 -0.01 13.42
C ARG A 68 7.52 -0.44 13.20
N PRO A 69 6.75 0.23 12.35
CA PRO A 69 5.41 -0.20 12.03
C PRO A 69 5.43 -1.57 11.34
N SER A 70 4.50 -2.45 11.70
CA SER A 70 4.28 -3.72 10.99
C SER A 70 3.76 -3.46 9.57
N PHE A 71 3.02 -2.36 9.38
CA PHE A 71 2.64 -1.82 8.08
C PHE A 71 2.39 -0.30 8.15
N LEU A 72 2.53 0.39 7.02
CA LEU A 72 2.19 1.80 6.86
C LEU A 72 1.49 2.00 5.53
N TYR A 73 0.28 2.55 5.56
CA TYR A 73 -0.46 2.94 4.37
C TYR A 73 -0.53 4.45 4.28
N LEU A 74 -0.07 4.98 3.15
CA LEU A 74 -0.01 6.40 2.85
C LEU A 74 -1.10 6.78 1.86
N GLY A 75 -1.73 7.91 2.11
CA GLY A 75 -2.72 8.53 1.24
C GLY A 75 -2.39 9.99 0.96
N PRO A 76 -3.17 10.63 0.09
CA PRO A 76 -2.98 12.05 -0.22
C PRO A 76 -3.12 12.94 1.03
N ASN A 77 -2.61 14.17 0.96
CA ASN A 77 -2.75 15.18 2.02
C ASN A 77 -2.22 14.73 3.39
N LYS A 78 -1.09 14.00 3.42
CA LYS A 78 -0.47 13.46 4.65
C LYS A 78 -1.36 12.48 5.43
N THR A 79 -2.40 11.92 4.78
CA THR A 79 -3.24 10.90 5.43
C THR A 79 -2.47 9.59 5.56
N PHE A 80 -2.68 8.89 6.68
CA PHE A 80 -2.03 7.61 6.91
C PHE A 80 -2.81 6.71 7.85
N TYR A 81 -2.52 5.42 7.78
CA TYR A 81 -2.92 4.42 8.74
C TYR A 81 -1.78 3.43 8.97
N THR A 82 -1.49 3.13 10.23
CA THR A 82 -0.41 2.22 10.61
C THR A 82 -0.77 1.42 11.85
N ARG A 83 -0.15 0.25 11.96
CA ARG A 83 -0.15 -0.57 13.17
C ARG A 83 1.29 -0.96 13.47
N VAL A 84 1.70 -0.79 14.74
CA VAL A 84 2.99 -1.25 15.25
C VAL A 84 2.88 -2.68 15.78
N ASP A 85 4.02 -3.33 16.07
CA ASP A 85 4.10 -4.76 16.38
C ASP A 85 3.31 -5.17 17.63
N ASP A 86 3.20 -4.28 18.63
CA ASP A 86 2.36 -4.51 19.81
C ASP A 86 0.84 -4.48 19.50
N GLY A 87 0.48 -4.08 18.28
CA GLY A 87 -0.86 -3.98 17.72
C GLY A 87 -1.57 -2.65 17.98
N THR A 88 -0.86 -1.65 18.51
CA THR A 88 -1.33 -0.27 18.60
C THR A 88 -1.52 0.31 17.20
N GLU A 89 -2.64 0.99 16.98
CA GLU A 89 -2.98 1.62 15.71
C GLU A 89 -2.85 3.14 15.82
N LYS A 90 -2.24 3.78 14.82
CA LYS A 90 -2.15 5.25 14.69
C LYS A 90 -2.69 5.64 13.31
N TRP A 91 -3.39 6.77 13.22
CA TRP A 91 -3.92 7.24 11.95
C TRP A 91 -4.16 8.75 11.92
N GLU A 92 -4.04 9.32 10.73
CA GLU A 92 -4.54 10.64 10.36
C GLU A 92 -5.41 10.47 9.13
N LEU A 93 -6.73 10.47 9.33
CA LEU A 93 -7.71 10.14 8.29
C LEU A 93 -8.92 11.09 8.37
N PRO A 94 -9.57 11.39 7.24
CA PRO A 94 -10.86 12.05 7.24
C PRO A 94 -11.88 11.31 8.12
N HIS A 95 -12.71 12.07 8.85
CA HIS A 95 -13.70 11.52 9.78
C HIS A 95 -14.66 10.51 9.11
N GLU A 96 -14.95 10.71 7.82
CA GLU A 96 -15.76 9.76 7.04
C GLU A 96 -15.08 8.39 6.90
N ILE A 97 -13.77 8.36 6.59
CA ILE A 97 -13.00 7.12 6.45
C ILE A 97 -12.90 6.41 7.81
N VAL A 98 -12.64 7.14 8.89
CA VAL A 98 -12.63 6.56 10.25
C VAL A 98 -13.96 5.86 10.55
N ARG A 99 -15.08 6.52 10.27
CA ARG A 99 -16.42 5.99 10.55
C ARG A 99 -16.78 4.80 9.67
N GLN A 100 -16.46 4.84 8.38
CA GLN A 100 -16.91 3.85 7.40
C GLN A 100 -15.95 2.68 7.22
N ALA A 101 -14.64 2.97 7.19
CA ALA A 101 -13.59 2.01 6.88
C ALA A 101 -13.04 1.35 8.14
N LEU A 102 -12.58 2.12 9.13
CA LEU A 102 -11.99 1.53 10.33
C LEU A 102 -13.04 0.87 11.24
N GLN A 103 -14.28 1.35 11.17
CA GLN A 103 -15.40 0.92 12.03
C GLN A 103 -15.03 0.93 13.53
N VAL A 104 -14.19 1.87 13.95
CA VAL A 104 -13.80 2.02 15.35
C VAL A 104 -15.06 2.37 16.14
N THR A 105 -15.51 1.43 16.97
CA THR A 105 -16.54 1.71 17.98
C THR A 105 -15.87 2.32 19.21
N SER A 106 -16.61 3.04 20.04
CA SER A 106 -16.10 3.67 21.27
C SER A 106 -15.40 2.69 22.23
N ASP A 107 -15.70 1.39 22.09
CA ASP A 107 -15.27 0.34 23.00
C ASP A 107 -14.22 -0.60 22.36
N ALA A 108 -13.87 -0.38 21.09
CA ALA A 108 -12.92 -1.21 20.38
C ALA A 108 -11.48 -0.79 20.69
N VAL A 109 -10.69 -1.71 21.26
CA VAL A 109 -9.25 -1.52 21.52
C VAL A 109 -8.45 -1.43 20.21
N ARG A 110 -8.98 -1.97 19.11
CA ARG A 110 -8.36 -2.00 17.76
C ARG A 110 -9.45 -1.93 16.69
N SER A 111 -9.15 -1.36 15.53
CA SER A 111 -10.03 -1.44 14.36
C SER A 111 -10.27 -2.90 13.94
N ALA A 112 -11.37 -3.15 13.22
CA ALA A 112 -11.66 -4.45 12.63
C ALA A 112 -10.85 -4.73 11.34
N VAL A 113 -10.14 -3.71 10.86
CA VAL A 113 -9.41 -3.71 9.60
C VAL A 113 -8.14 -4.53 9.72
N ASP A 114 -7.86 -5.36 8.73
CA ASP A 114 -6.58 -6.00 8.53
C ASP A 114 -5.65 -5.08 7.73
N SER A 115 -6.16 -4.54 6.61
CA SER A 115 -5.44 -3.68 5.67
C SER A 115 -6.31 -2.52 5.19
N LEU A 116 -5.76 -1.30 5.09
CA LEU A 116 -6.45 -0.11 4.57
C LEU A 116 -5.63 0.54 3.45
N TRP A 117 -6.12 0.54 2.23
CA TRP A 117 -5.50 1.24 1.11
C TRP A 117 -6.19 2.57 0.85
N LEU A 118 -5.39 3.62 0.68
CA LEU A 118 -5.83 4.99 0.46
C LEU A 118 -5.52 5.42 -0.97
N GLY A 119 -6.39 6.22 -1.56
CA GLY A 119 -6.27 6.73 -2.92
C GLY A 119 -6.65 8.21 -3.02
N VAL A 120 -6.53 8.76 -4.22
CA VAL A 120 -6.85 10.16 -4.50
C VAL A 120 -8.30 10.49 -4.18
N GLY A 121 -8.54 11.72 -3.73
CA GLY A 121 -9.90 12.23 -3.49
C GLY A 121 -10.65 11.50 -2.37
N ASP A 122 -9.93 11.06 -1.34
CA ASP A 122 -10.46 10.29 -0.20
C ASP A 122 -11.05 8.92 -0.60
N ALA A 123 -10.59 8.37 -1.73
CA ALA A 123 -10.90 7.00 -2.10
C ALA A 123 -10.21 6.01 -1.14
N TRP A 124 -10.86 4.90 -0.82
CA TRP A 124 -10.30 3.90 0.08
C TRP A 124 -10.85 2.49 -0.17
N VAL A 125 -10.06 1.50 0.21
CA VAL A 125 -10.44 0.09 0.32
C VAL A 125 -9.96 -0.43 1.67
N ALA A 126 -10.85 -1.03 2.46
CA ALA A 126 -10.52 -1.67 3.73
C ALA A 126 -10.84 -3.16 3.64
N GLN A 127 -9.85 -4.01 3.89
CA GLN A 127 -10.06 -5.44 4.14
C GLN A 127 -10.07 -5.69 5.64
N TYR A 128 -11.07 -6.44 6.11
CA TYR A 128 -11.25 -6.79 7.51
C TYR A 128 -10.66 -8.16 7.80
N ARG A 129 -10.44 -8.47 9.09
CA ARG A 129 -9.86 -9.75 9.54
C ARG A 129 -10.70 -10.99 9.19
N ASP A 130 -11.96 -10.80 8.82
CA ASP A 130 -12.85 -11.84 8.31
C ASP A 130 -12.82 -11.97 6.78
N SER A 131 -11.80 -11.39 6.14
CA SER A 131 -11.56 -11.38 4.70
C SER A 131 -12.58 -10.61 3.86
N ARG A 132 -13.63 -10.06 4.47
CA ARG A 132 -14.52 -9.14 3.76
C ARG A 132 -13.78 -7.84 3.52
N PHE A 133 -14.16 -7.11 2.48
CA PHE A 133 -13.70 -5.74 2.30
C PHE A 133 -14.88 -4.80 2.04
N ARG A 134 -14.64 -3.53 2.37
CA ARG A 134 -15.49 -2.39 2.03
C ARG A 134 -14.64 -1.37 1.30
N PHE A 135 -15.28 -0.53 0.51
CA PHE A 135 -14.59 0.49 -0.25
C PHE A 135 -15.55 1.62 -0.61
N ASP A 136 -14.97 2.79 -0.80
CA ASP A 136 -15.57 3.91 -1.53
C ASP A 136 -14.48 4.46 -2.44
N LEU A 137 -14.62 4.21 -3.74
CA LEU A 137 -13.62 4.66 -4.71
C LEU A 137 -13.88 6.09 -5.21
N LYS A 138 -14.96 6.76 -4.74
CA LYS A 138 -15.31 8.14 -5.12
C LYS A 138 -15.37 8.37 -6.65
N GLY A 139 -15.76 7.34 -7.39
CA GLY A 139 -15.80 7.35 -8.87
C GLY A 139 -14.42 7.28 -9.56
N GLN A 140 -13.35 7.08 -8.80
CA GLN A 140 -11.98 6.87 -9.29
C GLN A 140 -11.72 5.40 -9.64
N TYR A 141 -10.54 5.12 -10.21
CA TYR A 141 -10.04 3.78 -10.50
C TYR A 141 -11.02 2.94 -11.32
N ALA A 142 -11.36 3.46 -12.51
CA ALA A 142 -12.37 2.86 -13.38
C ALA A 142 -12.21 1.34 -13.53
N ASN A 143 -13.35 0.64 -13.43
CA ASN A 143 -13.50 -0.82 -13.43
C ASN A 143 -13.03 -1.56 -12.17
N LEU A 144 -12.37 -0.92 -11.20
CA LEU A 144 -11.95 -1.61 -9.97
C LEU A 144 -13.15 -1.98 -9.07
N GLU A 145 -14.11 -1.07 -8.89
CA GLU A 145 -15.30 -1.32 -8.05
C GLU A 145 -16.08 -2.60 -8.44
N PRO A 146 -16.50 -2.81 -9.71
CA PRO A 146 -17.23 -4.03 -10.05
C PRO A 146 -16.38 -5.29 -9.85
N ILE A 147 -15.06 -5.23 -10.04
CA ILE A 147 -14.14 -6.35 -9.79
C ILE A 147 -14.08 -6.66 -8.29
N LEU A 148 -13.94 -5.63 -7.44
CA LEU A 148 -13.98 -5.80 -5.99
C LEU A 148 -15.30 -6.46 -5.55
N ARG A 149 -16.45 -6.00 -6.06
CA ARG A 149 -17.76 -6.63 -5.76
C ARG A 149 -17.79 -8.10 -6.17
N GLN A 150 -17.31 -8.42 -7.37
CA GLN A 150 -17.24 -9.80 -7.84
C GLN A 150 -16.35 -10.67 -6.94
N LYS A 151 -15.18 -10.18 -6.54
CA LYS A 151 -14.23 -10.93 -5.70
C LYS A 151 -14.75 -11.10 -4.27
N GLN A 152 -15.48 -10.11 -3.75
CA GLN A 152 -16.20 -10.19 -2.48
C GLN A 152 -17.22 -11.34 -2.50
N ASP A 153 -18.02 -11.44 -3.57
CA ASP A 153 -19.03 -12.50 -3.74
C ASP A 153 -18.39 -13.89 -3.91
N GLN A 154 -17.17 -13.95 -4.41
CA GLN A 154 -16.36 -15.17 -4.53
C GLN A 154 -15.61 -15.52 -3.24
N GLU A 155 -15.73 -14.72 -2.18
CA GLU A 155 -14.98 -14.85 -0.92
C GLU A 155 -13.45 -14.86 -1.12
N VAL A 156 -12.96 -14.09 -2.10
CA VAL A 156 -11.53 -13.96 -2.41
C VAL A 156 -10.99 -12.68 -1.80
N SER A 157 -10.03 -12.80 -0.90
CA SER A 157 -9.34 -11.66 -0.28
C SER A 157 -8.26 -11.05 -1.19
N ILE A 158 -7.88 -9.83 -0.85
CA ILE A 158 -6.79 -9.06 -1.45
C ILE A 158 -5.48 -9.45 -0.76
N ASN A 159 -4.47 -9.79 -1.57
CA ASN A 159 -3.09 -10.03 -1.14
C ASN A 159 -2.29 -8.72 -1.15
N ALA A 160 -2.46 -7.91 -2.19
CA ALA A 160 -1.79 -6.61 -2.32
C ALA A 160 -2.64 -5.66 -3.16
N LEU A 161 -2.67 -4.38 -2.79
CA LEU A 161 -3.37 -3.34 -3.53
C LEU A 161 -2.58 -2.04 -3.45
N ALA A 162 -2.58 -1.29 -4.55
CA ALA A 162 -2.20 0.12 -4.56
C ALA A 162 -3.20 0.91 -5.37
N LEU A 163 -3.62 2.03 -4.81
CA LEU A 163 -4.37 3.07 -5.47
C LEU A 163 -3.40 4.24 -5.67
N ASN A 164 -3.33 4.80 -6.87
CA ASN A 164 -2.46 5.97 -7.08
C ASN A 164 -2.96 7.15 -6.24
N VAL A 165 -2.12 7.66 -5.35
CA VAL A 165 -2.50 8.72 -4.41
C VAL A 165 -2.56 10.10 -5.05
N ALA A 166 -1.92 10.30 -6.21
CA ALA A 166 -1.93 11.58 -6.92
C ALA A 166 -3.00 11.66 -8.01
N ASP A 167 -3.45 10.52 -8.56
CA ASP A 167 -4.56 10.48 -9.51
C ASP A 167 -5.37 9.17 -9.50
N GLY A 168 -6.59 9.23 -10.03
CA GLY A 168 -7.54 8.11 -10.01
C GLY A 168 -7.44 7.20 -11.22
N LYS A 169 -6.34 7.25 -11.99
CA LYS A 169 -6.21 6.53 -13.26
C LYS A 169 -5.41 5.24 -13.15
N SER A 170 -4.58 5.12 -12.12
CA SER A 170 -3.70 3.97 -11.92
C SER A 170 -4.01 3.19 -10.65
N TYR A 171 -4.00 1.87 -10.77
CA TYR A 171 -4.12 0.96 -9.64
C TYR A 171 -3.49 -0.41 -9.98
N VAL A 172 -3.17 -1.16 -8.94
CA VAL A 172 -2.78 -2.58 -9.00
C VAL A 172 -3.52 -3.31 -7.88
N CYS A 173 -4.15 -4.44 -8.18
CA CYS A 173 -4.77 -5.30 -7.17
C CYS A 173 -4.41 -6.76 -7.48
N VAL A 174 -3.85 -7.44 -6.49
CA VAL A 174 -3.50 -8.86 -6.50
C VAL A 174 -4.39 -9.57 -5.50
N PHE A 175 -5.10 -10.60 -5.95
CA PHE A 175 -6.00 -11.40 -5.13
C PHE A 175 -5.34 -12.71 -4.67
N ASN A 176 -5.88 -13.31 -3.60
CA ASN A 176 -5.33 -14.54 -3.02
C ASN A 176 -5.48 -15.77 -3.92
N ASP A 177 -6.36 -15.72 -4.90
CA ASP A 177 -6.62 -16.83 -5.83
C ASP A 177 -5.68 -16.87 -7.03
N GLY A 178 -4.86 -15.83 -7.26
CA GLY A 178 -4.05 -15.73 -8.47
C GLY A 178 -4.31 -14.49 -9.31
N ASP A 179 -5.50 -13.91 -9.20
CA ASP A 179 -5.90 -12.91 -10.16
C ASP A 179 -5.19 -11.58 -9.90
N VAL A 180 -4.66 -11.00 -10.98
CA VAL A 180 -4.03 -9.69 -10.98
C VAL A 180 -4.81 -8.78 -11.91
N VAL A 181 -5.31 -7.66 -11.37
CA VAL A 181 -5.99 -6.63 -12.14
C VAL A 181 -5.26 -5.32 -11.94
N TYR A 182 -4.99 -4.61 -13.03
CA TYR A 182 -4.25 -3.37 -12.95
C TYR A 182 -4.62 -2.40 -14.07
N LYS A 183 -4.30 -1.14 -13.84
CA LYS A 183 -4.31 -0.10 -14.85
C LYS A 183 -3.07 0.77 -14.64
N ALA A 184 -2.17 0.80 -15.62
CA ALA A 184 -0.91 1.53 -15.50
C ALA A 184 -1.10 3.06 -15.45
N GLY A 185 -2.09 3.58 -16.20
CA GLY A 185 -2.45 5.00 -16.21
C GLY A 185 -1.24 5.94 -16.34
N SER A 186 -1.13 6.90 -15.43
CA SER A 186 -0.02 7.86 -15.30
C SER A 186 1.27 7.23 -14.78
N ALA A 187 1.16 6.29 -13.84
CA ALA A 187 2.31 5.59 -13.25
C ALA A 187 3.15 4.80 -14.28
N ARG A 188 2.57 4.47 -15.44
CA ARG A 188 3.27 3.91 -16.62
C ARG A 188 4.18 2.70 -16.34
N PHE A 189 3.93 1.96 -15.26
CA PHE A 189 4.69 0.76 -14.95
C PHE A 189 4.55 -0.29 -16.05
N ASP A 190 5.63 -1.04 -16.29
CA ASP A 190 5.62 -2.15 -17.24
C ASP A 190 4.86 -3.34 -16.62
N GLY A 191 3.86 -3.84 -17.35
CA GLY A 191 3.11 -5.03 -16.96
C GLY A 191 4.02 -6.25 -16.74
N LYS A 192 5.15 -6.35 -17.44
CA LYS A 192 6.11 -7.45 -17.25
C LYS A 192 6.84 -7.37 -15.90
N GLU A 193 7.11 -6.17 -15.41
CA GLU A 193 7.72 -5.99 -14.10
C GLU A 193 6.73 -6.34 -12.99
N LEU A 194 5.46 -5.97 -13.17
CA LEU A 194 4.38 -6.37 -12.28
C LEU A 194 4.19 -7.90 -12.27
N GLU A 195 4.16 -8.54 -13.43
CA GLU A 195 4.06 -10.00 -13.56
C GLU A 195 5.23 -10.70 -12.86
N ALA A 196 6.47 -10.27 -13.14
CA ALA A 196 7.66 -10.84 -12.52
C ALA A 196 7.69 -10.64 -11.00
N TRP A 197 7.24 -9.49 -10.51
CA TRP A 197 7.08 -9.22 -9.08
C TRP A 197 6.02 -10.14 -8.46
N CYS A 198 4.88 -10.33 -9.11
CA CYS A 198 3.83 -11.22 -8.64
C CYS A 198 4.31 -12.67 -8.50
N GLU A 199 4.98 -13.21 -9.53
CA GLU A 199 5.51 -14.58 -9.54
C GLU A 199 6.53 -14.86 -8.43
N GLN A 200 7.33 -13.85 -8.08
CA GLN A 200 8.38 -13.97 -7.07
C GLN A 200 7.83 -13.91 -5.64
N ASN A 201 6.74 -13.17 -5.43
CA ASN A 201 6.27 -12.79 -4.11
C ASN A 201 5.00 -13.50 -3.67
N PHE A 202 4.14 -13.90 -4.61
CA PHE A 202 2.90 -14.61 -4.31
C PHE A 202 2.98 -16.04 -4.81
N ARG A 203 2.93 -16.99 -3.87
CA ARG A 203 2.66 -18.39 -4.21
C ARG A 203 1.18 -18.52 -4.50
N PHE A 204 0.79 -18.28 -5.75
CA PHE A 204 -0.56 -18.57 -6.18
C PHE A 204 -0.82 -20.06 -5.98
N THR A 205 -1.70 -20.36 -5.02
CA THR A 205 -2.14 -21.73 -4.84
C THR A 205 -3.06 -22.00 -6.01
N GLN A 206 -2.53 -22.48 -7.13
CA GLN A 206 -3.35 -23.12 -8.16
C GLN A 206 -4.12 -24.24 -7.44
N ARG A 207 -5.37 -23.94 -7.02
CA ARG A 207 -6.35 -25.00 -6.85
C ARG A 207 -6.62 -25.49 -8.26
N LEU A 208 -5.83 -26.46 -8.70
CA LEU A 208 -6.17 -27.35 -9.79
C LEU A 208 -7.57 -27.91 -9.49
N ARG A 209 -8.60 -27.25 -10.01
CA ARG A 209 -9.90 -27.88 -10.23
C ARG A 209 -9.82 -28.38 -11.66
N PHE A 210 -9.49 -29.66 -11.79
CA PHE A 210 -9.87 -30.41 -12.97
C PHE A 210 -11.40 -30.46 -12.97
N GLU A 211 -12.03 -29.93 -14.02
CA GLU A 211 -13.33 -30.43 -14.45
C GLU A 211 -13.13 -31.75 -15.22
#